data_AF-A0A9W6C5P3-F1
#
_entry.id   AF-A0A9W6C5P3-F1
#
_cell.length_a   1.000
_cell.length_b   1.000
_cell.length_c   1.000
_cell.angle_alpha   90.00
_cell.angle_beta   90.00
_cell.angle_gamma   90.00
#
_symmetry.space_group_name_H-M   'P 1'
#
loop_
_entity.id
_entity.type
_entity.pdbx_description
1 polymer ?
#
loop_
_entity_poly.entity_id
_entity_poly.type
_entity_poly.pdbx_seq_one_letter_code
_entity_poly.pdbx_strand_id
1 'polypeptide(L)'
;MTSESLRILVVDDDYFMAERLSREICANGDIVVGPVADVHDALDLACVVQAAILDVKVQDETSFQIADSLIHHDVPFIFLIGYDPQVVPSRFARQHIYAKPSHAAPLLHDLHERHRAASEAADSVEAVVIEMICRGREMMPDEASAERLVEGALMRAITEAPQDEPKGDDIRARLFALFQDEYRQRGRLRLH
;
A
#
# COMPACT_ATOMS: atom_id res chain seq x y z
N MET A 1 -20.77 -7.31 3.20
CA MET A 1 -19.76 -6.24 3.08
C MET A 1 -18.58 -6.87 2.38
N THR A 2 -18.48 -6.70 1.06
CA THR A 2 -17.36 -7.22 0.28
C THR A 2 -16.18 -6.28 0.52
N SER A 3 -15.28 -6.60 1.45
CA SER A 3 -13.95 -5.98 1.44
C SER A 3 -13.31 -6.24 0.09
N GLU A 4 -12.60 -5.26 -0.46
CA GLU A 4 -11.86 -5.47 -1.72
C GLU A 4 -10.89 -6.65 -1.58
N SER A 5 -10.73 -7.42 -2.66
CA SER A 5 -9.80 -8.56 -2.69
C SER A 5 -8.36 -8.07 -2.67
N LEU A 6 -7.54 -8.57 -1.75
CA LEU A 6 -6.11 -8.28 -1.67
C LEU A 6 -5.28 -9.35 -2.36
N ARG A 7 -4.21 -8.93 -3.04
CA ARG A 7 -3.12 -9.81 -3.46
C ARG A 7 -2.14 -10.00 -2.31
N ILE A 8 -2.15 -11.19 -1.72
CA ILE A 8 -1.39 -11.52 -0.51
C ILE A 8 -0.23 -12.44 -0.85
N LEU A 9 1.01 -11.98 -0.61
CA LEU A 9 2.20 -12.82 -0.68
C LEU A 9 2.22 -13.79 0.51
N VAL A 10 2.42 -15.07 0.25
CA VAL A 10 2.66 -16.06 1.32
C VAL A 10 4.06 -16.61 1.17
N VAL A 11 4.90 -16.40 2.18
CA VAL A 11 6.28 -16.90 2.23
C VAL A 11 6.42 -17.86 3.41
N ASP A 12 6.58 -19.14 3.11
CA ASP A 12 6.73 -20.21 4.11
C ASP A 12 7.43 -21.40 3.44
N ASP A 13 8.43 -21.99 4.10
CA ASP A 13 9.13 -23.17 3.59
C ASP A 13 8.40 -24.47 3.93
N ASP A 14 7.44 -24.44 4.86
CA ASP A 14 6.53 -25.54 5.14
C ASP A 14 5.39 -25.56 4.13
N TYR A 15 5.50 -26.44 3.13
CA TYR A 15 4.50 -26.65 2.09
C TYR A 15 3.08 -26.86 2.65
N PHE A 16 2.91 -27.63 3.72
CA PHE A 16 1.57 -27.93 4.24
C PHE A 16 0.94 -26.71 4.92
N MET A 17 1.75 -25.93 5.62
CA MET A 17 1.31 -24.68 6.22
C MET A 17 0.98 -23.64 5.15
N ALA A 18 1.87 -23.48 4.16
CA ALA A 18 1.66 -22.62 3.00
C ALA A 18 0.36 -22.97 2.27
N GLU A 19 0.18 -24.24 1.86
CA GLU A 19 -0.99 -24.70 1.12
C GLU A 19 -2.29 -24.52 1.92
N ARG A 20 -2.25 -24.78 3.23
CA ARG A 20 -3.40 -24.55 4.12
C ARG A 20 -3.76 -23.07 4.17
N LEU A 21 -2.79 -22.19 4.42
CA LEU A 21 -3.01 -20.75 4.43
C LEU A 21 -3.55 -20.28 3.08
N SER A 22 -2.96 -20.72 1.97
CA SER A 22 -3.43 -20.35 0.63
C SER A 22 -4.89 -20.73 0.38
N ARG A 23 -5.31 -21.92 0.80
CA ARG A 23 -6.73 -22.34 0.71
C ARG A 23 -7.64 -21.45 1.57
N GLU A 24 -7.23 -21.17 2.80
CA GLU A 24 -8.01 -20.33 3.73
C GLU A 24 -8.11 -18.88 3.21
N ILE A 25 -7.04 -18.33 2.62
CA ILE A 25 -7.00 -16.99 2.00
C ILE A 25 -7.97 -16.92 0.81
N CYS A 26 -7.84 -17.85 -0.15
CA CYS A 26 -8.73 -17.90 -1.32
C CYS A 26 -10.21 -18.07 -0.93
N ALA A 27 -10.49 -18.84 0.13
CA ALA A 27 -11.86 -19.02 0.63
C ALA A 27 -12.48 -17.73 1.21
N ASN A 28 -11.65 -16.77 1.63
CA ASN A 28 -12.09 -15.44 2.08
C ASN A 28 -12.22 -14.42 0.93
N GLY A 29 -11.89 -14.79 -0.31
CA GLY A 29 -12.01 -13.93 -1.48
C GLY A 29 -10.75 -13.13 -1.84
N ASP A 30 -9.66 -13.32 -1.11
CA ASP A 30 -8.35 -12.74 -1.41
C ASP A 30 -7.58 -13.61 -2.43
N ILE A 31 -6.60 -13.01 -3.10
CA ILE A 31 -5.77 -13.67 -4.11
C ILE A 31 -4.40 -13.98 -3.50
N VAL A 32 -4.02 -15.24 -3.51
CA VAL A 32 -2.67 -15.63 -3.08
C VAL A 32 -1.68 -15.37 -4.22
N VAL A 33 -0.60 -14.68 -3.91
CA VAL A 33 0.59 -14.55 -4.76
C VAL A 33 1.70 -15.38 -4.11
N GLY A 34 2.26 -16.33 -4.85
CA GLY A 34 2.93 -17.48 -4.21
C GLY A 34 1.91 -18.58 -3.85
N PRO A 35 2.25 -19.57 -3.01
CA PRO A 35 3.28 -19.54 -1.98
C PRO A 35 4.70 -19.73 -2.49
N VAL A 36 5.64 -19.04 -1.86
CA VAL A 36 7.08 -19.13 -2.15
C VAL A 36 7.82 -19.64 -0.93
N ALA A 37 8.76 -20.55 -1.16
CA ALA A 37 9.59 -21.17 -0.13
C ALA A 37 11.02 -20.60 -0.13
N ASP A 38 11.29 -19.55 -0.92
CA ASP A 38 12.61 -18.95 -1.09
C ASP A 38 12.52 -17.41 -0.99
N VAL A 39 13.58 -16.80 -0.44
CA VAL A 39 13.64 -15.35 -0.23
C VAL A 39 13.79 -14.56 -1.53
N HIS A 40 14.54 -15.06 -2.51
CA HIS A 40 14.78 -14.38 -3.78
C HIS A 40 13.49 -14.34 -4.61
N ASP A 41 12.79 -15.46 -4.72
CA ASP A 41 11.50 -15.51 -5.42
C ASP A 41 10.46 -14.58 -4.77
N ALA A 42 10.49 -14.46 -3.43
CA ALA A 42 9.60 -13.56 -2.71
C ALA A 42 9.92 -12.07 -2.95
N LEU A 43 11.19 -11.70 -3.09
CA LEU A 43 11.61 -10.33 -3.39
C LEU A 43 11.09 -9.86 -4.75
N ASP A 44 11.13 -10.72 -5.77
CA ASP A 44 10.59 -10.41 -7.10
C ASP A 44 9.08 -10.13 -7.07
N LEU A 45 8.37 -10.77 -6.14
CA LEU A 45 6.92 -10.62 -5.97
C LEU A 45 6.53 -9.48 -5.02
N ALA A 46 7.44 -8.99 -4.18
CA ALA A 46 7.14 -7.99 -3.15
C ALA A 46 6.60 -6.67 -3.70
N CYS A 47 6.94 -6.31 -4.95
CA CYS A 47 6.51 -5.05 -5.58
C CYS A 47 5.10 -5.09 -6.20
N VAL A 48 4.47 -6.26 -6.34
CA VAL A 48 3.17 -6.42 -7.02
C VAL A 48 2.01 -6.79 -6.07
N VAL A 49 2.32 -7.01 -4.80
CA VAL A 49 1.39 -7.44 -3.76
C VAL A 49 0.87 -6.28 -2.92
N GLN A 50 -0.28 -6.48 -2.30
CA GLN A 50 -0.96 -5.48 -1.45
C GLN A 50 -0.82 -5.80 0.03
N ALA A 51 -0.46 -7.04 0.36
CA ALA A 51 -0.15 -7.48 1.70
C ALA A 51 0.77 -8.71 1.66
N ALA A 52 1.39 -9.06 2.79
CA ALA A 52 2.18 -10.28 2.90
C ALA A 52 2.06 -10.98 4.25
N ILE A 53 2.22 -12.30 4.24
CA ILE A 53 2.37 -13.17 5.39
C ILE A 53 3.73 -13.86 5.25
N LEU A 54 4.63 -13.58 6.19
CA LEU A 54 6.01 -14.04 6.15
C LEU A 54 6.29 -14.97 7.32
N ASP A 55 6.75 -16.20 7.08
CA ASP A 55 7.47 -16.92 8.12
C ASP A 55 8.78 -16.19 8.42
N VAL A 56 9.13 -16.01 9.69
CA VAL A 56 10.38 -15.36 10.09
C VAL A 56 11.59 -16.13 9.58
N LYS A 57 11.52 -17.46 9.62
CA LYS A 57 12.55 -18.34 9.10
C LYS A 57 12.06 -18.97 7.81
N VAL A 58 12.86 -18.90 6.75
CA VAL A 58 12.55 -19.51 5.46
C VAL A 58 13.81 -20.23 5.01
N GLN A 59 13.76 -21.57 4.97
CA GLN A 59 14.93 -22.41 4.76
C GLN A 59 16.04 -22.10 5.80
N ASP A 60 17.24 -21.78 5.32
CA ASP A 60 18.41 -21.44 6.14
C ASP A 60 18.55 -19.92 6.40
N GLU A 61 17.59 -19.12 5.93
CA GLU A 61 17.61 -17.65 5.99
C GLU A 61 16.42 -17.08 6.77
N THR A 62 16.39 -15.74 6.87
CA THR A 62 15.28 -15.00 7.48
C THR A 62 14.58 -14.13 6.44
N SER A 63 13.25 -14.03 6.53
CA SER A 63 12.43 -13.20 5.63
C SER A 63 12.59 -11.68 5.84
N PHE A 64 13.55 -11.24 6.67
CA PHE A 64 13.74 -9.83 6.99
C PHE A 64 14.12 -8.96 5.78
N GLN A 65 14.79 -9.52 4.77
CA GLN A 65 15.08 -8.78 3.54
C GLN A 65 13.79 -8.50 2.75
N ILE A 66 12.86 -9.45 2.73
CA ILE A 66 11.52 -9.30 2.13
C ILE A 66 10.75 -8.24 2.91
N ALA A 67 10.79 -8.29 4.25
CA ALA A 67 10.15 -7.31 5.11
C ALA A 67 10.70 -5.89 4.88
N ASP A 68 12.01 -5.73 4.71
CA ASP A 68 12.62 -4.43 4.37
C ASP A 68 12.10 -3.92 3.01
N SER A 69 11.97 -4.81 2.01
CA SER A 69 11.40 -4.46 0.70
C SER A 69 9.93 -4.04 0.80
N LEU A 70 9.12 -4.75 1.59
CA LEU A 70 7.70 -4.43 1.78
C LEU A 70 7.51 -3.09 2.50
N ILE A 71 8.36 -2.76 3.48
CA ILE A 71 8.39 -1.44 4.12
C ILE A 71 8.69 -0.35 3.08
N HIS A 72 9.66 -0.59 2.19
CA HIS A 72 10.01 0.38 1.15
C HIS A 72 8.84 0.66 0.18
N HIS A 73 7.94 -0.30 0.00
CA HIS A 73 6.76 -0.18 -0.86
C HIS A 73 5.47 0.15 -0.09
N ASP A 74 5.56 0.49 1.20
CA ASP A 74 4.42 0.75 2.08
C ASP A 74 3.38 -0.40 2.09
N VAL A 75 3.84 -1.63 1.87
CA VAL A 75 2.98 -2.83 1.86
C VAL A 75 2.85 -3.36 3.29
N PRO A 76 1.64 -3.50 3.85
CA PRO A 76 1.44 -4.10 5.17
C PRO A 76 1.76 -5.60 5.16
N PHE A 77 2.39 -6.08 6.22
CA PHE A 77 2.69 -7.50 6.36
C PHE A 77 2.67 -7.96 7.80
N ILE A 78 2.59 -9.27 7.97
CA ILE A 78 2.58 -9.96 9.26
C ILE A 78 3.69 -11.00 9.27
N PHE A 79 4.33 -11.16 10.44
CA PHE A 79 5.24 -12.27 10.70
C PHE A 79 4.52 -13.45 11.36
N LEU A 80 4.83 -14.65 10.89
CA LEU A 80 4.56 -15.91 11.58
C LEU A 80 5.84 -16.39 12.28
N ILE A 81 5.71 -16.83 13.53
CA ILE A 81 6.84 -17.34 14.32
C ILE A 81 6.52 -18.74 14.82
N GLY A 82 7.38 -19.71 14.49
CA GLY A 82 7.33 -21.06 15.05
C GLY A 82 7.81 -21.14 16.49
N TYR A 83 9.01 -20.65 16.77
CA TYR A 83 9.64 -20.69 18.10
C TYR A 83 10.51 -19.44 18.34
N ASP A 84 10.48 -18.94 19.58
CA ASP A 84 11.18 -17.75 20.11
C ASP A 84 10.85 -16.38 19.45
N PRO A 85 9.99 -15.55 20.07
CA PRO A 85 9.67 -14.21 19.57
C PRO A 85 10.84 -13.21 19.69
N GLN A 86 11.92 -13.51 20.41
CA GLN A 86 13.08 -12.60 20.52
C GLN A 86 13.93 -12.50 19.24
N VAL A 87 13.58 -13.26 18.20
CA VAL A 87 14.32 -13.30 16.93
C VAL A 87 14.02 -12.09 16.05
N VAL A 88 12.90 -11.37 16.25
CA VAL A 88 12.50 -10.25 15.38
C VAL A 88 13.20 -8.94 15.81
N PRO A 89 14.00 -8.32 14.93
CA PRO A 89 14.67 -7.05 15.22
C PRO A 89 13.71 -5.92 15.62
N SER A 90 14.15 -5.02 16.50
CA SER A 90 13.35 -3.86 16.97
C SER A 90 12.92 -2.91 15.86
N ARG A 91 13.62 -2.90 14.71
CA ARG A 91 13.19 -2.16 13.51
C ARG A 91 11.81 -2.60 12.98
N PHE A 92 11.37 -3.81 13.31
CA PHE A 92 10.03 -4.32 12.98
C PHE A 92 9.04 -4.23 14.15
N ALA A 93 9.32 -3.46 15.20
CA ALA A 93 8.45 -3.37 16.38
C ALA A 93 7.03 -2.85 16.09
N ARG A 94 6.79 -2.24 14.92
CA ARG A 94 5.46 -1.78 14.47
C ARG A 94 4.70 -2.84 13.67
N GLN A 95 5.32 -3.99 13.40
CA GLN A 95 4.71 -5.09 12.66
C GLN A 95 4.04 -6.07 13.60
N HIS A 96 2.91 -6.63 13.16
CA HIS A 96 2.21 -7.63 13.93
C HIS A 96 2.85 -9.01 13.74
N ILE A 97 2.85 -9.77 14.82
CA ILE A 97 3.55 -11.05 14.93
C ILE A 97 2.56 -12.07 15.49
N TYR A 98 2.42 -13.20 14.82
CA TYR A 98 1.55 -14.30 15.22
C TYR A 98 2.36 -15.57 15.43
N ALA A 99 2.00 -16.34 16.45
CA ALA A 99 2.61 -17.66 16.68
C ALA A 99 2.03 -18.70 15.71
N LYS A 100 2.86 -19.61 15.22
CA LYS A 100 2.41 -20.81 14.52
C LYS A 100 1.91 -21.86 15.55
N PRO A 101 0.87 -22.65 15.24
CA PRO A 101 0.03 -22.55 14.04
C PRO A 101 -1.00 -21.42 14.18
N SER A 102 -1.14 -20.62 13.13
CA SER A 102 -2.21 -19.61 13.02
C SER A 102 -3.20 -20.00 11.93
N HIS A 103 -4.43 -19.51 12.02
CA HIS A 103 -5.43 -19.58 10.96
C HIS A 103 -5.43 -18.27 10.15
N ALA A 104 -5.84 -18.31 8.89
CA ALA A 104 -5.82 -17.14 8.03
C ALA A 104 -6.79 -16.06 8.50
N ALA A 105 -7.96 -16.40 9.06
CA ALA A 105 -8.98 -15.43 9.43
C ALA A 105 -8.48 -14.23 10.28
N PRO A 106 -7.77 -14.41 11.42
CA PRO A 106 -7.21 -13.30 12.18
C PRO A 106 -6.11 -12.53 11.43
N LEU A 107 -5.30 -13.22 10.61
CA LEU A 107 -4.23 -12.60 9.82
C LEU A 107 -4.82 -11.71 8.73
N LEU A 108 -5.83 -12.21 8.03
CA LEU A 108 -6.52 -11.50 6.96
C LEU A 108 -7.24 -10.27 7.50
N HIS A 109 -7.97 -10.40 8.61
CA HIS A 109 -8.64 -9.26 9.22
C HIS A 109 -7.66 -8.11 9.50
N ASP A 110 -6.51 -8.43 10.10
CA ASP A 110 -5.45 -7.47 10.38
C ASP A 110 -4.84 -6.87 9.10
N LEU A 111 -4.52 -7.69 8.10
CA LEU A 111 -4.01 -7.21 6.81
C LEU A 111 -5.00 -6.28 6.11
N HIS A 112 -6.30 -6.59 6.13
CA HIS A 112 -7.36 -5.76 5.57
C HIS A 112 -7.48 -4.42 6.30
N GLU A 113 -7.41 -4.40 7.63
CA GLU A 113 -7.42 -3.16 8.40
C GLU A 113 -6.19 -2.29 8.12
N ARG A 114 -5.00 -2.90 8.09
CA ARG A 114 -3.75 -2.20 7.83
C ARG A 114 -3.67 -1.70 6.38
N HIS A 115 -4.14 -2.47 5.41
CA HIS A 115 -4.19 -2.05 4.01
C HIS A 115 -5.15 -0.88 3.83
N ARG A 116 -6.33 -0.93 4.43
CA ARG A 116 -7.29 0.18 4.41
C ARG A 116 -6.68 1.44 5.02
N ALA A 117 -6.07 1.34 6.20
CA ALA A 117 -5.45 2.49 6.87
C ALA A 117 -4.29 3.08 6.04
N ALA A 118 -3.49 2.24 5.37
CA ALA A 118 -2.42 2.70 4.48
C ALA A 118 -2.98 3.40 3.23
N SER A 119 -4.06 2.85 2.63
CA SER A 119 -4.74 3.49 1.49
C SER A 119 -5.35 4.83 1.90
N GLU A 120 -6.05 4.90 3.02
CA GLU A 120 -6.64 6.14 3.55
C GLU A 120 -5.57 7.20 3.85
N ALA A 121 -4.43 6.80 4.42
CA ALA A 121 -3.31 7.70 4.65
C ALA A 121 -2.71 8.20 3.33
N ALA A 122 -2.60 7.34 2.31
CA ALA A 122 -2.15 7.72 0.99
C ALA A 122 -3.17 8.65 0.29
N ASP A 123 -4.47 8.40 0.42
CA ASP A 123 -5.55 9.22 -0.16
C ASP A 123 -5.87 10.48 0.66
N SER A 124 -5.19 10.67 1.80
CA SER A 124 -5.29 11.88 2.61
C SER A 124 -4.99 13.11 1.76
N VAL A 125 -5.80 14.16 1.94
CA VAL A 125 -5.64 15.45 1.26
C VAL A 125 -4.21 15.98 1.40
N GLU A 126 -3.59 15.82 2.58
CA GLU A 126 -2.21 16.24 2.81
C GLU A 126 -1.21 15.51 1.90
N ALA A 127 -1.29 14.18 1.83
CA ALA A 127 -0.41 13.37 0.99
C ALA A 127 -0.60 13.69 -0.50
N VAL A 128 -1.85 13.83 -0.94
CA VAL A 128 -2.18 14.21 -2.32
C VAL A 128 -1.64 15.59 -2.67
N VAL A 129 -1.75 16.57 -1.76
CA VAL A 129 -1.22 17.92 -1.98
C VAL A 129 0.30 17.93 -2.07
N ILE A 130 0.99 17.19 -1.19
CA ILE A 130 2.46 17.05 -1.25
C ILE A 130 2.87 16.46 -2.61
N GLU A 131 2.17 15.42 -3.09
CA GLU A 131 2.43 14.82 -4.40
C GLU A 131 2.21 15.83 -5.55
N MET A 132 1.11 16.60 -5.50
CA MET A 132 0.81 17.64 -6.48
C MET A 132 1.90 18.72 -6.52
N ILE A 133 2.46 19.11 -5.38
CA ILE A 133 3.56 20.08 -5.30
C ILE A 133 4.81 19.53 -5.98
N CYS A 134 5.21 18.30 -5.65
CA CYS A 134 6.37 17.65 -6.26
C CYS A 134 6.21 17.58 -7.78
N ARG A 135 5.04 17.13 -8.25
CA ARG A 135 4.75 16.99 -9.67
C ARG A 135 4.64 18.34 -10.39
N GLY A 136 4.06 19.34 -9.73
CA GLY A 136 4.02 20.71 -10.24
C GLY A 136 5.41 21.29 -10.46
N ARG A 137 6.35 21.03 -9.55
CA ARG A 137 7.75 21.48 -9.67
C ARG A 137 8.49 20.81 -10.83
N GLU A 138 8.14 19.58 -11.19
CA GLU A 138 8.69 18.89 -12.37
C GLU A 138 8.12 19.43 -13.69
N MET A 139 6.85 19.83 -13.70
CA MET A 139 6.13 20.27 -14.89
C MET A 139 6.33 21.75 -15.22
N MET A 140 6.59 22.58 -14.21
CA MET A 140 6.65 24.04 -14.35
C MET A 140 8.10 24.56 -14.38
N PRO A 141 8.37 25.69 -15.06
CA PRO A 141 9.72 26.22 -15.20
C PRO A 141 10.29 26.82 -13.90
N ASP A 142 9.43 27.14 -12.94
CA ASP A 142 9.79 27.75 -11.65
C ASP A 142 8.83 27.31 -10.53
N GLU A 143 9.32 27.39 -9.30
CA GLU A 143 8.59 26.99 -8.10
C GLU A 143 7.30 27.78 -7.88
N ALA A 144 7.32 29.10 -8.08
CA ALA A 144 6.13 29.92 -7.88
C ALA A 144 5.02 29.59 -8.88
N SER A 145 5.38 29.20 -10.11
CA SER A 145 4.43 28.71 -11.10
C SER A 145 3.83 27.36 -10.72
N ALA A 146 4.61 26.47 -10.10
CA ALA A 146 4.14 25.19 -9.56
C ALA A 146 3.18 25.40 -8.39
N GLU A 147 3.53 26.25 -7.42
CA GLU A 147 2.66 26.56 -6.27
C GLU A 147 1.33 27.15 -6.71
N ARG A 148 1.34 28.14 -7.60
CA ARG A 148 0.09 28.72 -8.13
C ARG A 148 -0.77 27.69 -8.86
N LEU A 149 -0.17 26.70 -9.51
CA LEU A 149 -0.89 25.64 -10.23
C LEU A 149 -1.63 24.74 -9.22
N VAL A 150 -0.94 24.32 -8.17
CA VAL A 150 -1.53 23.55 -7.07
C VAL A 150 -2.62 24.37 -6.35
N GLU A 151 -2.34 25.63 -6.02
CA GLU A 151 -3.29 26.54 -5.38
C GLU A 151 -4.57 26.70 -6.22
N GLY A 152 -4.44 26.90 -7.54
CA GLY A 152 -5.58 27.01 -8.45
C GLY A 152 -6.46 25.75 -8.43
N ALA A 153 -5.83 24.57 -8.43
CA ALA A 153 -6.55 23.30 -8.33
C ALA A 153 -7.29 23.16 -6.99
N LEU A 154 -6.67 23.55 -5.87
CA LEU A 154 -7.28 23.49 -4.54
C LEU A 154 -8.43 24.49 -4.37
N MET A 155 -8.26 25.72 -4.87
CA MET A 155 -9.32 26.73 -4.87
C MET A 155 -10.55 26.25 -5.65
N ARG A 156 -10.33 25.58 -6.79
CA ARG A 156 -11.40 24.95 -7.55
C ARG A 156 -12.02 23.77 -6.83
N ALA A 157 -11.24 22.95 -6.14
CA ALA A 157 -11.76 21.82 -5.36
C ALA A 157 -12.75 22.29 -4.27
N ILE A 158 -12.46 23.41 -3.61
CA ILE A 158 -13.32 24.05 -2.61
C ILE A 158 -14.55 24.69 -3.26
N THR A 159 -14.38 25.43 -4.35
CA THR A 159 -15.45 26.19 -5.01
C THR A 159 -16.43 25.28 -5.75
N GLU A 160 -15.92 24.20 -6.35
CA GLU A 160 -16.67 23.21 -7.12
C GLU A 160 -17.03 21.98 -6.27
N ALA A 161 -16.91 22.05 -4.94
CA ALA A 161 -17.26 20.95 -4.05
C ALA A 161 -18.74 20.56 -4.21
N PRO A 162 -19.06 19.27 -4.47
CA PRO A 162 -20.43 18.81 -4.47
C PRO A 162 -21.04 19.00 -3.07
N GLN A 163 -22.36 19.16 -3.00
CA GLN A 163 -23.07 19.37 -1.73
C GLN A 163 -23.07 18.13 -0.81
N ASP A 164 -22.79 16.94 -1.37
CA ASP A 164 -22.58 15.69 -0.64
C ASP A 164 -21.08 15.41 -0.46
N GLU A 165 -20.69 14.91 0.73
CA GLU A 165 -19.32 14.49 1.02
C GLU A 165 -18.85 13.43 0.01
N PRO A 166 -17.75 13.68 -0.74
CA PRO A 166 -17.18 12.65 -1.60
C PRO A 166 -16.72 11.46 -0.74
N LYS A 167 -17.11 10.24 -1.13
CA LYS A 167 -16.59 9.01 -0.51
C LYS A 167 -15.08 8.92 -0.75
N GLY A 168 -14.35 8.39 0.24
CA GLY A 168 -12.87 8.39 0.32
C GLY A 168 -12.10 7.94 -0.93
N ASP A 169 -12.69 7.10 -1.79
CA ASP A 169 -12.07 6.68 -3.07
C ASP A 169 -11.92 7.81 -4.12
N ASP A 170 -12.49 9.00 -3.89
CA ASP A 170 -12.71 10.03 -4.93
C ASP A 170 -12.05 11.41 -4.63
N ILE A 171 -11.18 11.51 -3.62
CA ILE A 171 -10.49 12.79 -3.32
C ILE A 171 -9.21 12.93 -4.15
N ARG A 172 -8.33 11.93 -4.13
CA ARG A 172 -7.09 11.92 -4.92
C ARG A 172 -7.38 12.11 -6.41
N ALA A 173 -8.25 11.27 -6.97
CA ALA A 173 -8.58 11.29 -8.39
C ALA A 173 -9.11 12.67 -8.83
N ARG A 174 -10.00 13.26 -8.03
CA ARG A 174 -10.58 14.58 -8.29
C ARG A 174 -9.55 15.71 -8.19
N LEU A 175 -8.73 15.72 -7.14
CA LEU A 175 -7.67 16.73 -6.99
C LEU A 175 -6.66 16.68 -8.15
N PHE A 176 -6.25 15.48 -8.57
CA PHE A 176 -5.38 15.32 -9.73
C PHE A 176 -6.04 15.70 -11.05
N ALA A 177 -7.34 15.44 -11.23
CA ALA A 177 -8.08 15.88 -12.41
C ALA A 177 -8.12 17.42 -12.50
N LEU A 178 -8.43 18.11 -11.39
CA LEU A 178 -8.42 19.57 -11.31
C LEU A 178 -7.03 20.16 -11.55
N PHE A 179 -5.99 19.54 -10.99
CA PHE A 179 -4.59 19.92 -11.23
C PHE A 179 -4.20 19.82 -12.70
N GLN A 180 -4.54 18.71 -13.37
CA GLN A 180 -4.25 18.54 -14.80
C GLN A 180 -5.07 19.47 -15.69
N ASP A 181 -6.33 19.76 -15.32
CA ASP A 181 -7.17 20.74 -16.02
C ASP A 181 -6.60 22.16 -15.89
N GLU A 182 -6.20 22.56 -14.68
CA GLU A 182 -5.58 23.86 -14.41
C GLU A 182 -4.28 24.03 -15.23
N TYR A 183 -3.45 22.99 -15.29
CA TYR A 183 -2.25 22.99 -16.13
C TYR A 183 -2.59 23.20 -17.61
N ARG A 184 -3.57 22.45 -18.14
CA ARG A 184 -4.03 22.59 -19.54
C ARG A 184 -4.58 23.97 -19.85
N GLN A 185 -5.33 24.58 -18.94
CA GLN A 185 -5.86 25.93 -19.11
C GLN A 185 -4.75 26.98 -19.17
N ARG A 186 -3.74 26.87 -18.30
CA ARG A 186 -2.59 27.80 -18.30
C ARG A 186 -1.70 27.65 -19.53
N GLY A 187 -1.58 26.44 -20.08
CA GLY A 187 -0.92 26.21 -21.38
C GLY A 187 -1.64 26.89 -22.54
N ARG A 188 -2.98 26.92 -22.53
CA ARG A 188 -3.80 27.61 -23.54
C ARG A 188 -3.69 29.13 -23.46
N LEU A 189 -3.53 29.70 -22.27
CA LEU A 189 -3.42 31.15 -22.06
C LEU A 189 -2.07 31.75 -22.51
N ARG A 190 -1.05 30.93 -22.81
CA ARG A 190 0.27 31.39 -23.30
C ARG A 190 0.41 31.36 -24.84
N LEU A 191 -0.64 30.97 -25.57
CA LEU A 191 -0.63 30.84 -27.04
C LEU A 191 -1.42 31.95 -27.76
N HIS A 192 -1.72 33.07 -27.10
CA HIS A 192 -2.39 34.23 -27.69
C HIS A 192 -1.61 35.52 -27.45
#